data_AF-A0A2J6PDM6-F1
#
_entry.id   AF-A0A2J6PDM6-F1
#
_cell.length_a   1.000
_cell.length_b   1.000
_cell.length_c   1.000
_cell.angle_alpha   90.00
_cell.angle_beta   90.00
_cell.angle_gamma   90.00
#
_symmetry.space_group_name_H-M   'P 1'
#
loop_
_entity.id
_entity.type
_entity.pdbx_description
1 polymer ?
#
loop_
_entity_poly.entity_id
_entity_poly.type
_entity_poly.pdbx_seq_one_letter_code
_entity_poly.pdbx_strand_id
1 'polypeptide(L)'
;MSTRLPLHEFKITNSDWPVGPPSPDTPITNPLSLLHCRYPLGAYLSNPNFALIYSRKNPYDVYTEPLYAMLTAGSSAPLERPKKKDAQTFWMKTYSENVGLLEKLEEGGVLKRTGQEHKQGFVTLVAVETVLVDGQWAEVCHNTGCGKREQLEMAETRMKRCARCRDVWYCGKECQEAGWGEHKKRCKVLKGAAEKRAAVGEDAS
;
A
#
# COMPACT_ATOMS: atom_id res chain seq x y z
N MET A 1 -9.72 -22.70 6.54
CA MET A 1 -8.50 -22.46 7.33
C MET A 1 -7.41 -21.92 6.41
N SER A 2 -7.23 -20.61 6.41
CA SER A 2 -6.13 -19.88 5.77
C SER A 2 -4.77 -20.57 6.02
N THR A 3 -3.98 -20.76 4.96
CA THR A 3 -2.65 -21.38 5.03
C THR A 3 -1.52 -20.37 5.25
N ARG A 4 -1.78 -19.05 5.17
CA ARG A 4 -0.77 -18.02 5.40
C ARG A 4 -0.78 -17.53 6.85
N LEU A 5 0.39 -17.55 7.46
CA LEU A 5 0.62 -17.03 8.80
C LEU A 5 0.30 -15.52 8.85
N PRO A 6 -0.26 -15.01 9.96
CA PRO A 6 -0.46 -13.58 10.14
C PRO A 6 0.85 -12.83 10.02
N LEU A 7 0.79 -11.65 9.40
CA LEU A 7 1.89 -10.70 9.49
C LEU A 7 2.09 -10.37 10.98
N HIS A 8 3.33 -10.43 11.42
CA HIS A 8 3.65 -10.01 12.78
C HIS A 8 3.32 -8.52 12.96
N GLU A 9 2.88 -8.14 14.15
CA GLU A 9 2.59 -6.75 14.47
C GLU A 9 3.90 -5.94 14.54
N PHE A 10 3.91 -4.76 13.91
CA PHE A 10 4.99 -3.78 14.02
C PHE A 10 4.43 -2.36 13.83
N LYS A 11 5.03 -1.37 14.51
CA LYS A 11 4.64 0.04 14.41
C LYS A 11 5.65 0.77 13.53
N ILE A 12 5.17 1.53 12.54
CA ILE A 12 6.00 2.47 11.78
C ILE A 12 5.70 3.87 12.29
N THR A 13 6.74 4.57 12.70
CA THR A 13 6.77 5.99 13.01
C THR A 13 7.58 6.73 11.93
N ASN A 14 7.52 8.06 11.90
CA ASN A 14 8.27 8.84 10.90
C ASN A 14 9.81 8.66 11.01
N SER A 15 10.32 8.23 12.17
CA SER A 15 11.76 7.95 12.35
C SER A 15 12.20 6.65 11.69
N ASP A 16 11.26 5.77 11.32
CA ASP A 16 11.56 4.45 10.75
C ASP A 16 11.62 4.50 9.21
N TRP A 17 11.62 5.70 8.62
CA TRP A 17 11.57 5.89 7.18
C TRP A 17 12.98 5.81 6.58
N PRO A 18 13.19 5.05 5.48
CA PRO A 18 14.51 4.97 4.85
C PRO A 18 14.95 6.37 4.39
N VAL A 19 16.14 6.77 4.83
CA VAL A 19 16.74 8.10 4.56
C VAL A 19 17.60 8.14 3.30
N GLY A 20 17.76 7.00 2.60
CA GLY A 20 18.60 6.89 1.40
C GLY A 20 18.28 5.64 0.55
N PRO A 21 18.79 5.59 -0.69
CA PRO A 21 18.56 4.47 -1.60
C PRO A 21 19.25 3.18 -1.13
N PRO A 22 18.79 1.99 -1.59
CA PRO A 22 19.44 0.72 -1.27
C PRO A 22 20.91 0.70 -1.74
N SER A 23 21.85 0.36 -0.87
CA SER A 23 23.28 0.29 -1.19
C SER A 23 23.63 -0.94 -2.05
N PRO A 24 24.58 -0.84 -3.00
CA PRO A 24 25.18 -2.02 -3.65
C PRO A 24 25.88 -2.97 -2.68
N ASP A 25 26.40 -2.46 -1.56
CA ASP A 25 27.21 -3.21 -0.58
C ASP A 25 26.35 -4.09 0.35
N THR A 26 25.05 -3.79 0.45
CA THR A 26 24.04 -4.62 1.12
C THR A 26 22.95 -4.98 0.11
N PRO A 27 23.27 -5.81 -0.89
CA PRO A 27 22.30 -6.21 -1.89
C PRO A 27 21.17 -6.96 -1.19
N ILE A 28 19.94 -6.48 -1.37
CA ILE A 28 18.76 -7.17 -0.86
C ILE A 28 18.68 -8.53 -1.57
N THR A 29 19.07 -9.57 -0.84
CA THR A 29 19.13 -10.95 -1.32
C THR A 29 18.14 -11.77 -0.50
N ASN A 30 16.99 -12.10 -1.10
CA ASN A 30 15.96 -12.99 -0.56
C ASN A 30 15.01 -13.40 -1.69
N PRO A 31 14.42 -14.61 -1.74
CA PRO A 31 13.14 -14.81 -2.43
C PRO A 31 12.08 -13.89 -1.79
N LEU A 32 12.00 -12.67 -2.29
CA LEU A 32 11.25 -11.55 -1.71
C LEU A 32 9.74 -11.84 -1.71
N SER A 33 9.23 -12.34 -0.60
CA SER A 33 7.79 -12.29 -0.31
C SER A 33 7.45 -10.86 0.15
N LEU A 34 7.49 -9.89 -0.76
CA LEU A 34 7.10 -8.51 -0.51
C LEU A 34 5.59 -8.35 -0.65
N LEU A 35 5.01 -7.47 0.17
CA LEU A 35 3.60 -7.12 0.10
C LEU A 35 3.46 -5.63 -0.19
N HIS A 36 2.54 -5.31 -1.11
CA HIS A 36 2.00 -3.96 -1.16
C HIS A 36 1.12 -3.76 0.05
N CYS A 37 1.58 -2.94 0.99
CA CYS A 37 0.83 -2.59 2.17
C CYS A 37 0.14 -1.25 1.96
N ARG A 38 -1.19 -1.29 1.90
CA ARG A 38 -1.96 -0.06 1.87
C ARG A 38 -1.96 0.55 3.26
N TYR A 39 -1.36 1.73 3.41
CA TYR A 39 -1.34 2.42 4.70
C TYR A 39 -2.44 3.48 4.77
N PRO A 40 -3.02 3.71 5.96
CA PRO A 40 -4.12 4.63 6.10
C PRO A 40 -3.58 6.06 6.14
N LEU A 41 -4.27 6.97 5.44
CA LEU A 41 -4.22 8.43 5.61
C LEU A 41 -3.10 9.20 4.86
N GLY A 42 -3.06 9.08 3.53
CA GLY A 42 -2.58 10.19 2.71
C GLY A 42 -3.62 11.34 2.66
N ALA A 43 -3.17 12.57 2.42
CA ALA A 43 -4.05 13.71 2.11
C ALA A 43 -4.77 13.55 0.75
N TYR A 44 -4.26 12.64 -0.10
CA TYR A 44 -4.64 12.47 -1.49
C TYR A 44 -5.53 11.23 -1.66
N LEU A 45 -6.83 11.40 -1.42
CA LEU A 45 -7.78 10.26 -1.40
C LEU A 45 -8.01 9.60 -2.76
N SER A 46 -7.66 10.28 -3.86
CA SER A 46 -7.70 9.73 -5.21
C SER A 46 -6.49 8.88 -5.56
N ASN A 47 -5.37 9.04 -4.84
CA ASN A 47 -4.15 8.30 -5.07
C ASN A 47 -3.95 7.28 -3.93
N PRO A 48 -4.10 5.96 -4.18
CA PRO A 48 -3.96 4.98 -3.12
C PRO A 48 -2.54 4.96 -2.57
N ASN A 49 -2.43 4.78 -1.26
CA ASN A 49 -1.18 4.91 -0.51
C ASN A 49 -0.54 3.54 -0.31
N PHE A 50 0.61 3.30 -0.93
CA PHE A 50 1.36 2.06 -0.87
C PHE A 50 2.72 2.24 -0.24
N ALA A 51 2.98 1.35 0.71
CA ALA A 51 4.31 1.01 1.17
C ALA A 51 4.66 -0.40 0.69
N LEU A 52 5.93 -0.64 0.46
CA LEU A 52 6.46 -1.98 0.29
C LEU A 52 6.92 -2.50 1.65
N ILE A 53 6.43 -3.66 2.05
CA ILE A 53 6.84 -4.30 3.32
C ILE A 53 7.34 -5.72 3.08
N TYR A 54 8.24 -6.17 3.95
CA TYR A 54 8.62 -7.57 4.04
C TYR A 54 7.52 -8.37 4.73
N SER A 55 7.09 -9.49 4.13
CA SER A 55 6.11 -10.38 4.78
C SER A 55 6.68 -11.20 5.95
N ARG A 56 8.02 -11.29 6.07
CA ARG A 56 8.71 -12.04 7.11
C ARG A 56 9.84 -11.20 7.70
N LYS A 57 10.13 -11.40 8.99
CA LYS A 57 11.32 -10.83 9.63
C LYS A 57 12.58 -11.38 8.97
N ASN A 58 13.60 -10.54 8.84
CA ASN A 58 14.92 -11.01 8.44
C ASN A 58 15.53 -11.79 9.63
N PRO A 59 15.82 -13.10 9.49
CA PRO A 59 16.36 -13.91 10.59
C PRO A 59 17.81 -13.54 10.94
N TYR A 60 18.52 -12.84 10.05
CA TYR A 60 19.91 -12.44 10.23
C TYR A 60 20.08 -10.98 10.68
N ASP A 61 19.01 -10.19 10.56
CA ASP A 61 18.98 -8.82 11.04
C ASP A 61 17.59 -8.54 11.63
N VAL A 62 17.46 -8.88 12.91
CA VAL A 62 16.22 -8.70 13.69
C VAL A 62 15.89 -7.22 13.96
N TYR A 63 16.82 -6.31 13.61
CA TYR A 63 16.65 -4.87 13.71
C TYR A 63 16.24 -4.23 12.36
N THR A 64 16.28 -4.97 11.24
CA THR A 64 15.71 -4.47 9.99
C THR A 64 14.20 -4.31 10.16
N GLU A 65 13.72 -3.07 10.10
CA GLU A 65 12.30 -2.76 10.08
C GLU A 65 11.63 -3.41 8.85
N PRO A 66 10.42 -3.96 8.99
CA PRO A 66 9.70 -4.59 7.89
C PRO A 66 9.22 -3.61 6.81
N LEU A 67 9.43 -2.29 6.97
CA LEU A 67 9.20 -1.29 5.91
C LEU A 67 10.39 -1.25 4.95
N TYR A 68 10.14 -1.61 3.69
CA TYR A 68 11.14 -1.54 2.64
C TYR A 68 11.16 -0.16 1.97
N ALA A 69 10.00 0.37 1.59
CA ALA A 69 9.91 1.66 0.90
C ALA A 69 8.52 2.28 1.01
N MET A 70 8.45 3.60 0.95
CA MET A 70 7.21 4.35 0.78
C MET A 70 7.06 4.71 -0.70
N LEU A 71 6.11 4.10 -1.40
CA LEU A 71 6.06 4.19 -2.86
C LEU A 71 5.20 5.36 -3.34
N THR A 72 4.07 5.64 -2.69
CA THR A 72 3.10 6.63 -3.19
C THR A 72 3.59 8.07 -3.02
N ALA A 73 3.54 8.83 -4.12
CA ALA A 73 3.73 10.27 -4.12
C ALA A 73 2.44 11.02 -3.72
N GLY A 74 2.59 12.13 -3.00
CA GLY A 74 1.47 12.98 -2.62
C GLY A 74 0.96 13.84 -3.78
N SER A 75 -0.01 13.35 -4.55
CA SER A 75 -0.60 14.08 -5.67
C SER A 75 -2.10 13.84 -5.84
N SER A 76 -2.82 14.88 -6.24
CA SER A 76 -4.22 14.83 -6.66
C SER A 76 -4.38 14.84 -8.18
N ALA A 77 -3.28 14.74 -8.94
CA ALA A 77 -3.33 14.73 -10.40
C ALA A 77 -4.18 13.56 -10.92
N PRO A 78 -4.99 13.76 -11.98
CA PRO A 78 -5.77 12.70 -12.59
C PRO A 78 -4.88 11.53 -12.98
N LEU A 79 -5.35 10.31 -12.75
CA LEU A 79 -4.61 9.08 -13.02
C LEU A 79 -5.56 8.09 -13.70
N GLU A 80 -5.14 7.55 -14.85
CA GLU A 80 -5.93 6.51 -15.50
C GLU A 80 -5.91 5.22 -14.67
N ARG A 81 -6.98 4.45 -14.82
CA ARG A 81 -7.18 3.23 -14.05
C ARG A 81 -6.67 2.01 -14.77
N PRO A 82 -6.29 0.97 -14.02
CA PRO A 82 -5.88 -0.26 -14.63
C PRO A 82 -7.08 -0.95 -15.27
N LYS A 83 -6.86 -1.57 -16.42
CA LYS A 83 -7.85 -2.41 -17.10
C LYS A 83 -8.03 -3.76 -16.40
N LYS A 84 -6.99 -4.24 -15.71
CA LYS A 84 -6.99 -5.51 -14.99
C LYS A 84 -7.80 -5.36 -13.71
N LYS A 85 -8.75 -6.28 -13.49
CA LYS A 85 -9.51 -6.40 -12.23
C LYS A 85 -8.53 -6.50 -11.04
N ASP A 86 -8.86 -5.80 -9.96
CA ASP A 86 -8.11 -5.74 -8.70
C ASP A 86 -6.71 -5.08 -8.76
N ALA A 87 -6.16 -4.79 -9.94
CA ALA A 87 -4.97 -3.96 -10.04
C ALA A 87 -5.25 -2.52 -9.54
N GLN A 88 -4.21 -1.85 -9.06
CA GLN A 88 -4.26 -0.45 -8.66
C GLN A 88 -3.23 0.34 -9.47
N THR A 89 -3.61 1.55 -9.89
CA THR A 89 -2.66 2.55 -10.37
C THR A 89 -2.42 3.59 -9.29
N PHE A 90 -1.19 4.07 -9.18
CA PHE A 90 -0.85 5.19 -8.32
C PHE A 90 0.32 5.99 -8.88
N TRP A 91 0.43 7.25 -8.45
CA TRP A 91 1.64 8.05 -8.67
C TRP A 91 2.73 7.59 -7.71
N MET A 92 3.83 7.07 -8.25
CA MET A 92 4.99 6.64 -7.46
C MET A 92 6.01 7.77 -7.31
N LYS A 93 6.59 7.87 -6.11
CA LYS A 93 7.80 8.62 -5.82
C LYS A 93 9.00 7.80 -6.29
N THR A 94 9.67 8.26 -7.35
CA THR A 94 10.86 7.62 -7.95
C THR A 94 12.17 8.38 -7.66
N TYR A 95 12.11 9.31 -6.70
CA TYR A 95 13.18 10.23 -6.32
C TYR A 95 13.54 10.07 -4.83
N SER A 96 14.59 10.76 -4.39
CA SER A 96 15.11 10.71 -3.01
C SER A 96 15.47 9.27 -2.59
N GLU A 97 14.84 8.72 -1.56
CA GLU A 97 15.08 7.37 -1.04
C GLU A 97 14.68 6.25 -2.02
N ASN A 98 13.91 6.55 -3.07
CA ASN A 98 13.43 5.57 -4.04
C ASN A 98 14.16 5.61 -5.40
N VAL A 99 15.28 6.33 -5.51
CA VAL A 99 16.06 6.37 -6.76
C VAL A 99 16.49 4.94 -7.15
N GLY A 100 16.22 4.54 -8.40
CA GLY A 100 16.53 3.21 -8.93
C GLY A 100 15.61 2.08 -8.45
N LEU A 101 14.63 2.38 -7.61
CA LEU A 101 13.74 1.35 -7.07
C LEU A 101 12.69 0.89 -8.09
N LEU A 102 12.16 1.79 -8.92
CA LEU A 102 11.13 1.42 -9.89
C LEU A 102 11.64 0.37 -10.88
N GLU A 103 12.87 0.52 -11.37
CA GLU A 103 13.52 -0.42 -12.27
C GLU A 103 13.60 -1.81 -11.64
N LYS A 104 14.04 -1.90 -10.38
CA LYS A 104 14.10 -3.17 -9.62
C LYS A 104 12.71 -3.79 -9.44
N LEU A 105 11.68 -2.97 -9.22
CA LEU A 105 10.30 -3.45 -9.06
C LEU A 105 9.69 -3.92 -10.40
N GLU A 106 10.09 -3.34 -11.52
CA GLU A 106 9.70 -3.82 -12.86
C GLU A 106 10.39 -5.13 -13.21
N GLU A 107 11.71 -5.23 -12.99
CA GLU A 107 12.47 -6.48 -13.16
C GLU A 107 11.92 -7.62 -12.29
N GLY A 108 11.50 -7.30 -11.07
CA GLY A 108 10.87 -8.24 -10.15
C GLY A 108 9.40 -8.56 -10.45
N GLY A 109 8.80 -7.97 -11.48
CA GLY A 109 7.39 -8.21 -11.84
C GLY A 109 6.39 -7.71 -10.78
N VAL A 110 6.77 -6.71 -9.98
CA VAL A 110 5.99 -6.16 -8.87
C VAL A 110 5.15 -4.97 -9.33
N LEU A 111 5.73 -4.10 -10.15
CA LEU A 111 5.11 -2.93 -10.75
C LEU A 111 5.38 -2.89 -12.26
N LYS A 112 4.62 -2.08 -12.98
CA LYS A 112 4.94 -1.65 -14.36
C LYS A 112 4.55 -0.19 -14.56
N ARG A 113 5.32 0.54 -15.36
CA ARG A 113 4.95 1.89 -15.81
C ARG A 113 3.67 1.86 -16.66
N THR A 114 2.80 2.85 -16.47
CA THR A 114 1.63 3.05 -17.35
C THR A 114 1.96 3.91 -18.57
N GLY A 115 3.07 4.64 -18.52
CA GLY A 115 3.44 5.66 -19.51
C GLY A 115 2.94 7.07 -19.17
N GLN A 116 2.09 7.24 -18.15
CA GLN A 116 1.70 8.57 -17.68
C GLN A 116 2.76 9.17 -16.76
N GLU A 117 3.02 10.45 -16.95
CA GLU A 117 3.91 11.25 -16.13
C GLU A 117 3.22 12.55 -15.70
N HIS A 118 3.55 13.04 -14.51
CA HIS A 118 3.04 14.31 -14.01
C HIS A 118 4.16 15.13 -13.39
N LYS A 119 4.43 16.31 -13.97
CA LYS A 119 5.43 17.24 -13.46
C LYS A 119 4.84 18.06 -12.30
N GLN A 120 5.45 17.95 -11.13
CA GLN A 120 5.10 18.68 -9.92
C GLN A 120 6.33 19.44 -9.40
N GLY A 121 6.44 20.70 -9.81
CA GLY A 121 7.64 21.52 -9.53
C GLY A 121 8.88 20.96 -10.22
N PHE A 122 9.90 20.62 -9.41
CA PHE A 122 11.17 20.04 -9.88
C PHE A 122 11.16 18.52 -10.00
N VAL A 123 10.04 17.89 -9.69
CA VAL A 123 9.91 16.43 -9.63
C VAL A 123 8.94 15.96 -10.70
N THR A 124 9.26 14.85 -11.37
CA THR A 124 8.34 14.13 -12.24
C THR A 124 7.83 12.89 -11.52
N LEU A 125 6.52 12.81 -11.34
CA LEU A 125 5.85 11.63 -10.84
C LEU A 125 5.59 10.66 -11.98
N VAL A 126 5.81 9.38 -11.73
CA VAL A 126 5.57 8.31 -12.69
C VAL A 126 4.37 7.51 -12.23
N ALA A 127 3.40 7.34 -13.11
CA ALA A 127 2.27 6.46 -12.85
C ALA A 127 2.69 5.00 -13.03
N VAL A 128 2.36 4.18 -12.04
CA VAL A 128 2.65 2.75 -12.03
C VAL A 128 1.38 1.95 -11.78
N GLU A 129 1.32 0.75 -12.32
CA GLU A 129 0.28 -0.24 -12.09
C GLU A 129 0.85 -1.43 -11.31
N THR A 130 0.10 -1.92 -10.33
CA THR A 130 0.45 -3.15 -9.60
C THR A 130 0.31 -4.36 -10.51
N VAL A 131 1.38 -5.15 -10.65
CA VAL A 131 1.37 -6.39 -11.44
C VAL A 131 0.94 -7.60 -10.61
N LEU A 132 0.97 -7.46 -9.28
CA LEU A 132 0.72 -8.49 -8.28
C LEU A 132 -0.52 -9.37 -8.53
N VAL A 133 -0.42 -10.61 -8.05
CA VAL A 133 -1.49 -11.62 -8.05
C VAL A 133 -2.10 -11.78 -6.65
N ASP A 134 -3.20 -12.54 -6.57
CA ASP A 134 -3.98 -12.72 -5.35
C ASP A 134 -3.14 -13.07 -4.11
N GLY A 135 -3.44 -12.37 -3.03
CA GLY A 135 -2.79 -12.56 -1.74
C GLY A 135 -1.47 -11.81 -1.56
N GLN A 136 -0.95 -11.03 -2.51
CA GLN A 136 0.27 -10.21 -2.27
C GLN A 136 -0.05 -8.81 -1.69
N TRP A 137 -1.21 -8.67 -1.07
CA TRP A 137 -1.72 -7.43 -0.49
C TRP A 137 -1.71 -7.48 1.03
N ALA A 138 -1.35 -6.37 1.67
CA ALA A 138 -1.51 -6.19 3.11
C ALA A 138 -2.31 -4.93 3.42
N GLU A 139 -3.12 -5.00 4.46
CA GLU A 139 -3.85 -3.87 5.01
C GLU A 139 -3.40 -3.57 6.43
N VAL A 140 -3.53 -2.31 6.81
CA VAL A 140 -3.26 -1.85 8.17
C VAL A 140 -4.59 -1.57 8.86
N CYS A 141 -4.71 -1.98 10.11
CA CYS A 141 -5.81 -1.59 10.99
C CYS A 141 -5.89 -0.06 11.05
N HIS A 142 -7.05 0.50 10.71
CA HIS A 142 -7.29 1.93 10.67
C HIS A 142 -7.43 2.57 12.06
N ASN A 143 -7.48 1.76 13.12
CA ASN A 143 -7.28 2.27 14.47
C ASN A 143 -5.80 2.68 14.61
N THR A 144 -5.54 3.99 14.66
CA THR A 144 -4.20 4.60 14.76
C THR A 144 -3.45 4.14 16.01
N GLY A 145 -4.16 3.78 17.08
CA GLY A 145 -3.57 3.17 18.28
C GLY A 145 -3.19 1.69 18.15
N CYS A 146 -3.64 1.00 17.10
CA CYS A 146 -3.40 -0.43 16.90
C CYS A 146 -2.18 -0.68 15.99
N GLY A 147 -2.23 -0.25 14.73
CA GLY A 147 -1.11 -0.47 13.79
C GLY A 147 -0.92 -1.91 13.30
N LYS A 148 -1.72 -2.88 13.76
CA LYS A 148 -1.70 -4.27 13.26
C LYS A 148 -1.87 -4.31 11.75
N ARG A 149 -1.14 -5.20 11.09
CA ARG A 149 -1.16 -5.41 9.65
C ARG A 149 -1.58 -6.83 9.34
N GLU A 150 -2.24 -7.01 8.21
CA GLU A 150 -2.73 -8.33 7.80
C GLU A 150 -2.66 -8.50 6.29
N GLN A 151 -2.19 -9.67 5.86
CA GLN A 151 -2.24 -10.05 4.47
C GLN A 151 -3.68 -10.40 4.10
N LEU A 152 -4.24 -9.75 3.09
CA LEU A 152 -5.59 -10.07 2.64
C LEU A 152 -5.56 -11.35 1.81
N GLU A 153 -6.33 -12.34 2.24
CA GLU A 153 -6.65 -13.51 1.43
C GLU A 153 -8.07 -13.39 0.86
N MET A 154 -8.29 -13.93 -0.33
CA MET A 154 -9.62 -13.92 -0.95
C MET A 154 -10.65 -14.74 -0.18
N ALA A 155 -10.21 -15.82 0.49
CA ALA A 155 -11.11 -16.79 1.13
C ALA A 155 -11.44 -16.44 2.59
N GLU A 156 -10.47 -15.98 3.39
CA GLU A 156 -10.66 -15.75 4.83
C GLU A 156 -9.87 -14.51 5.31
N THR A 157 -10.41 -13.30 5.12
CA THR A 157 -9.78 -12.08 5.66
C THR A 157 -9.96 -12.00 7.18
N ARG A 158 -8.85 -11.99 7.94
CA ARG A 158 -8.86 -11.81 9.40
C ARG A 158 -9.32 -10.40 9.82
N MET A 159 -9.10 -9.39 8.98
CA MET A 159 -9.61 -8.04 9.18
C MET A 159 -11.03 -7.86 8.60
N LYS A 160 -11.77 -6.88 9.15
CA LYS A 160 -13.10 -6.47 8.70
C LYS A 160 -13.05 -5.09 8.06
N ARG A 161 -13.71 -4.93 6.90
CA ARG A 161 -13.89 -3.62 6.27
C ARG A 161 -14.97 -2.81 6.98
N CYS A 162 -14.78 -1.49 7.03
CA CYS A 162 -15.87 -0.57 7.35
C CYS A 162 -17.02 -0.76 6.34
N ALA A 163 -18.20 -1.19 6.80
CA ALA A 163 -19.34 -1.45 5.93
C ALA A 163 -19.83 -0.19 5.18
N ARG A 164 -19.59 1.01 5.73
CA ARG A 164 -20.05 2.27 5.16
C ARG A 164 -19.17 2.78 4.01
N CYS A 165 -17.87 2.96 4.25
CA CYS A 165 -16.97 3.47 3.20
C CYS A 165 -16.33 2.37 2.35
N ARG A 166 -16.28 1.13 2.86
CA ARG A 166 -15.62 -0.03 2.24
C ARG A 166 -14.13 0.17 1.92
N ASP A 167 -13.54 1.22 2.48
CA ASP A 167 -12.19 1.67 2.13
C ASP A 167 -11.15 1.46 3.23
N VAL A 168 -11.56 1.17 4.46
CA VAL A 168 -10.60 0.96 5.57
C VAL A 168 -10.88 -0.35 6.26
N TRP A 169 -9.84 -0.94 6.85
CA TRP A 169 -9.88 -2.23 7.52
C TRP A 169 -9.61 -2.07 9.01
N TYR A 170 -10.18 -2.96 9.80
CA TYR A 170 -9.98 -3.07 11.24
C TYR A 170 -9.74 -4.52 11.61
N CYS A 171 -9.01 -4.78 12.69
CA CYS A 171 -8.89 -6.12 13.26
C CYS A 171 -10.26 -6.73 13.59
N GLY A 172 -11.21 -5.89 14.03
CA GLY A 172 -12.56 -6.29 14.39
C GLY A 172 -13.35 -5.09 14.91
N LYS A 173 -14.52 -5.38 15.49
CA LYS A 173 -15.46 -4.38 16.02
C LYS A 173 -14.82 -3.46 17.06
N GLU A 174 -14.03 -4.00 17.98
CA GLU A 174 -13.37 -3.23 19.04
C GLU A 174 -12.43 -2.14 18.46
N CYS A 175 -11.59 -2.51 17.49
CA CYS A 175 -10.73 -1.54 16.82
C CYS A 175 -11.52 -0.52 15.99
N GLN A 176 -12.64 -0.93 15.39
CA GLN A 176 -13.51 -0.01 14.66
C GLN A 176 -14.13 1.03 15.60
N GLU A 177 -14.63 0.62 16.76
CA GLU A 177 -15.24 1.50 17.77
C GLU A 177 -14.19 2.45 18.36
N ALA A 178 -13.02 1.93 18.75
CA ALA A 178 -11.92 2.74 19.27
C ALA A 178 -11.43 3.80 18.25
N GLY A 179 -11.31 3.44 16.98
CA GLY A 179 -10.89 4.35 15.91
C GLY A 179 -12.02 5.23 15.34
N TRP A 180 -13.27 5.10 15.79
CA TRP A 180 -14.42 5.75 15.16
C TRP A 180 -14.38 7.27 15.25
N GLY A 181 -13.86 7.81 16.36
CA GLY A 181 -13.79 9.26 16.60
C GLY A 181 -13.02 10.02 15.50
N GLU A 182 -11.91 9.44 15.02
CA GLU A 182 -11.13 9.97 13.90
C GLU A 182 -11.76 9.59 12.56
N HIS A 183 -12.14 8.32 12.40
CA HIS A 183 -12.64 7.80 11.13
C HIS A 183 -13.93 8.49 10.66
N LYS A 184 -14.87 8.79 11.57
CA LYS A 184 -16.18 9.37 11.22
C LYS A 184 -16.07 10.65 10.40
N LYS A 185 -15.03 11.45 10.65
CA LYS A 185 -14.76 12.72 9.95
C LYS A 185 -14.44 12.50 8.47
N ARG A 186 -13.79 11.37 8.15
CA ARG A 186 -13.33 11.04 6.79
C ARG A 186 -14.19 9.98 6.10
N CYS A 187 -15.00 9.21 6.85
CA CYS A 187 -15.77 8.07 6.33
C CYS A 187 -16.62 8.42 5.10
N LYS A 188 -17.32 9.57 5.10
CA LYS A 188 -18.12 10.02 3.95
C LYS A 188 -17.26 10.30 2.71
N VAL A 189 -16.10 10.94 2.89
CA VAL A 189 -15.19 11.27 1.79
C VAL A 189 -14.52 9.99 1.24
N LEU A 190 -14.12 9.08 2.13
CA LEU A 190 -13.57 7.78 1.77
C LEU A 190 -14.57 6.94 0.99
N LYS A 191 -15.87 6.98 1.38
CA LYS A 191 -16.94 6.31 0.63
C LYS A 191 -16.98 6.80 -0.82
N GLY A 192 -17.04 8.11 -1.03
CA GLY A 192 -17.06 8.68 -2.39
C GLY A 192 -15.80 8.36 -3.19
N ALA A 193 -14.61 8.35 -2.55
CA ALA A 193 -13.37 7.96 -3.21
C ALA A 193 -13.33 6.48 -3.59
N ALA A 194 -13.88 5.59 -2.75
CA ALA A 194 -13.98 4.16 -3.02
C ALA A 194 -15.00 3.84 -4.11
N GLU A 195 -16.17 4.49 -4.08
CA GLU A 195 -17.20 4.38 -5.12
C GLU A 195 -16.66 4.84 -6.47
N LYS A 196 -15.99 6.00 -6.49
CA LYS A 196 -15.30 6.45 -7.69
C LYS A 196 -14.38 5.35 -8.18
N ARG A 197 -13.50 4.79 -7.35
CA ARG A 197 -12.55 3.70 -7.71
C ARG A 197 -13.22 2.42 -8.21
N ALA A 198 -14.43 2.09 -7.73
CA ALA A 198 -15.14 0.86 -8.10
C ALA A 198 -15.98 0.99 -9.40
N ALA A 199 -16.61 2.14 -9.65
CA ALA A 199 -17.64 2.33 -10.68
C ALA A 199 -17.18 2.27 -12.15
N VAL A 200 -15.96 1.81 -12.46
CA VAL A 200 -15.40 1.77 -13.83
C VAL A 200 -15.09 0.33 -14.27
N GLY A 201 -15.38 -0.67 -13.43
CA GLY A 201 -15.25 -2.09 -13.75
C GLY A 201 -16.48 -2.73 -14.38
N GLU A 202 -17.62 -2.03 -14.46
CA GLU A 202 -18.88 -2.56 -15.02
C GLU A 202 -19.06 -2.27 -16.51
N ASP A 203 -18.28 -1.35 -17.10
CA ASP A 203 -18.35 -1.00 -18.53
C ASP A 203 -17.39 -1.80 -19.42
N ALA A 204 -16.73 -2.83 -18.87
CA ALA A 204 -15.77 -3.68 -19.57
C ALA A 204 -16.13 -5.18 -19.52
N SER A 205 -17.43 -5.50 -19.40
CA SER A 205 -17.98 -6.85 -19.57
C SER A 205 -18.75 -6.97 -20.88
#